data_AF-A0A0E3WYC6-F1
#
_entry.id   AF-A0A0E3WYC6-F1
#
_cell.length_a   1.000
_cell.length_b   1.000
_cell.length_c   1.000
_cell.angle_alpha   90.00
_cell.angle_beta   90.00
_cell.angle_gamma   90.00
#
_symmetry.space_group_name_H-M   'P 1'
#
loop_
_entity.id
_entity.type
_entity.pdbx_description
1 polymer ?
#
loop_
_entity_poly.entity_id
_entity_poly.type
_entity_poly.pdbx_seq_one_letter_code
_entity_poly.pdbx_strand_id
1 'polypeptide(L)'
;MRSKFLVFLLAISLVGNAYFVLFGEQPSFEEGQVQEMQTRINSLETENENLKTQINQNNESLQSYASQLESYRARVFELENGSQMCPAGVEGFATLQGPAVFQKVELERSGPFIRQNVSEEGALLNISVEIQPGKGRVLVQTTPLMGTVFQDAANTAVFIAENKTGRQMSGSDIIFSITAPGEIPEVDGPSAGALMTLLTISAIDNNTKLNKSITLTGTIDDKGNIGQIGGVLEKAQAAKAGGKTLFLIPRENSQLIKYRYIERNLGGFTIVEQEPEIVDAKEYIEKEVGIKIEYVDTIDDVLRYEK
;
A
#
# COMPACT_ATOMS: atom_id res chain seq x y z
N MET A 1 55.69 24.18 69.16
CA MET A 1 55.65 24.82 67.82
C MET A 1 55.03 23.96 66.70
N ARG A 2 54.97 22.62 66.80
CA ARG A 2 54.51 21.74 65.71
C ARG A 2 52.99 21.69 65.44
N SER A 3 52.14 21.89 66.46
CA SER A 3 50.66 21.78 66.30
C SER A 3 50.03 22.96 65.53
N LYS A 4 50.48 24.21 65.77
CA LYS A 4 49.93 25.39 65.09
C LYS A 4 50.26 25.42 63.58
N PHE A 5 51.39 24.85 63.19
CA PHE A 5 51.81 24.75 61.79
C PHE A 5 50.96 23.73 61.01
N LEU A 6 50.60 22.61 61.64
CA LEU A 6 49.73 21.59 61.06
C LEU A 6 48.29 22.10 60.87
N VAL A 7 47.75 22.85 61.84
CA VAL A 7 46.42 23.46 61.72
C VAL A 7 46.38 24.51 60.61
N PHE A 8 47.47 25.29 60.45
CA PHE A 8 47.58 26.27 59.37
C PHE A 8 47.65 25.62 57.99
N LEU A 9 48.41 24.54 57.83
CA LEU A 9 48.44 23.74 56.59
C LEU A 9 47.09 23.13 56.26
N LEU A 10 46.37 22.63 57.27
CA LEU A 10 45.06 22.03 57.09
C LEU A 10 44.03 23.09 56.70
N ALA A 11 44.09 24.29 57.29
CA ALA A 11 43.24 25.41 56.90
C ALA A 11 43.51 25.87 55.46
N ILE A 12 44.78 25.95 55.03
CA ILE A 12 45.14 26.29 53.64
C ILE A 12 44.65 25.21 52.67
N SER A 13 44.76 23.93 53.03
CA SER A 13 44.26 22.83 52.20
C SER A 13 42.73 22.86 52.08
N LEU A 14 42.02 23.19 53.16
CA LEU A 14 40.56 23.27 53.16
C LEU A 14 40.06 24.46 52.34
N VAL A 15 40.74 25.61 52.45
CA VAL A 15 40.45 26.80 51.64
C VAL A 15 40.81 26.58 50.17
N GLY A 16 41.93 25.92 49.89
CA GLY A 16 42.34 25.56 48.53
C GLY A 16 41.36 24.59 47.86
N ASN A 17 40.90 23.57 48.59
CA ASN A 17 39.86 22.66 48.10
C ASN A 17 38.51 23.36 47.93
N ALA A 18 38.11 24.23 48.86
CA ALA A 18 36.87 25.01 48.73
C ALA A 18 36.92 25.97 47.53
N TYR A 19 38.07 26.60 47.27
CA TYR A 19 38.29 27.43 46.10
C TYR A 19 38.21 26.62 44.80
N PHE A 20 38.79 25.42 44.77
CA PHE A 20 38.72 24.53 43.61
C PHE A 20 37.30 24.03 43.32
N VAL A 21 36.48 23.82 44.36
CA VAL A 21 35.07 23.42 44.20
C VAL A 21 34.17 24.59 43.79
N LEU A 22 34.44 25.81 44.27
CA LEU A 22 33.59 26.99 44.01
C LEU A 22 33.99 27.77 42.75
N PHE A 23 35.27 27.74 42.37
CA PHE A 23 35.84 28.56 41.29
C PHE A 23 36.75 27.78 40.34
N GLY A 24 36.99 26.49 40.57
CA GLY A 24 37.60 25.63 39.56
C GLY A 24 36.59 25.41 38.44
N GLU A 25 36.95 25.81 37.22
CA GLU A 25 36.16 25.49 36.03
C GLU A 25 35.90 23.99 36.03
N GLN A 26 34.63 23.58 36.16
CA GLN A 26 34.24 22.24 35.75
C GLN A 26 34.62 22.13 34.27
N PRO A 27 35.25 21.02 33.83
CA PRO A 27 35.49 20.84 32.41
C PRO A 27 34.14 20.96 31.71
N SER A 28 33.95 22.04 30.96
CA SER A 28 32.82 22.21 30.05
C SER A 28 32.87 20.99 29.15
N PHE A 29 31.90 20.09 29.26
CA PHE A 29 31.63 19.15 28.17
C PHE A 29 31.44 20.03 26.94
N GLU A 30 32.41 19.99 26.02
CA GLU A 30 32.42 20.84 24.83
C GLU A 30 31.05 20.70 24.15
N GLU A 31 30.27 21.78 24.08
CA GLU A 31 28.93 21.77 23.45
C GLU A 31 28.98 21.15 22.05
N GLY A 32 30.13 21.29 21.35
CA GLY A 32 30.43 20.64 20.08
C GLY A 32 30.44 19.11 20.14
N GLN A 33 31.01 18.49 21.18
CA GLN A 33 31.00 17.03 21.34
C GLN A 33 29.59 16.51 21.65
N VAL A 34 28.83 17.25 22.46
CA VAL A 34 27.43 16.89 22.75
C VAL A 34 26.56 17.01 21.51
N GLN A 35 26.73 18.07 20.71
CA GLN A 35 26.04 18.24 19.42
C GLN A 35 26.43 17.17 18.39
N GLU A 36 27.71 16.79 18.33
CA GLU A 36 28.19 15.73 17.45
C GLU A 36 27.59 14.36 17.84
N MET A 37 27.59 14.05 19.14
CA MET A 37 26.93 12.84 19.66
C MET A 37 25.42 12.85 19.38
N GLN A 38 24.75 13.99 19.56
CA GLN A 38 23.31 14.10 19.27
C GLN A 38 23.01 13.90 17.80
N THR A 39 23.84 14.46 16.92
CA THR A 39 23.73 14.27 15.46
C THR A 39 23.95 12.80 15.10
N ARG A 40 24.91 12.14 15.75
CA ARG A 40 25.16 10.71 15.55
C ARG A 40 24.00 9.84 16.01
N ILE A 41 23.41 10.13 17.17
CA ILE A 41 22.23 9.43 17.70
C ILE A 41 21.06 9.54 16.70
N ASN A 42 20.73 10.76 16.26
CA ASN A 42 19.64 10.98 15.31
C ASN A 42 19.88 10.25 13.97
N SER A 43 21.13 10.21 13.49
CA SER A 43 21.49 9.47 12.27
C SER A 43 21.32 7.96 12.43
N LEU A 44 21.69 7.41 13.58
CA LEU A 44 21.55 5.98 13.89
C LEU A 44 20.08 5.59 14.10
N GLU A 45 19.27 6.46 14.69
CA GLU A 45 17.82 6.25 14.81
C GLU A 45 17.16 6.20 13.43
N THR A 46 17.54 7.12 12.53
CA THR A 46 17.07 7.13 11.14
C THR A 46 17.49 5.86 10.39
N GLU A 47 18.73 5.42 10.57
CA GLU A 47 19.24 4.18 9.97
C GLU A 47 18.51 2.95 10.52
N ASN A 48 18.23 2.91 11.82
CA ASN A 48 17.47 1.83 12.44
C ASN A 48 16.02 1.75 11.94
N GLU A 49 15.32 2.88 11.77
CA GLU A 49 13.96 2.89 11.21
C GLU A 49 13.96 2.47 9.72
N ASN A 50 14.97 2.87 8.95
CA ASN A 50 15.16 2.39 7.58
C ASN A 50 15.42 0.87 7.53
N LEU A 51 16.29 0.35 8.40
CA LEU A 51 16.56 -1.08 8.50
C LEU A 51 15.33 -1.87 8.93
N LYS A 52 14.54 -1.34 9.88
CA LYS A 52 13.28 -1.94 10.31
C LYS A 52 12.26 -2.00 9.18
N THR A 53 12.17 -0.94 8.37
CA THR A 53 11.33 -0.92 7.16
C THR A 53 11.79 -1.96 6.15
N GLN A 54 13.10 -2.07 5.90
CA GLN A 54 13.66 -3.11 5.03
C GLN A 54 13.40 -4.52 5.55
N ILE A 55 13.51 -4.76 6.86
CA ILE A 55 13.21 -6.06 7.47
C ILE A 55 11.74 -6.42 7.26
N ASN A 56 10.82 -5.47 7.43
CA ASN A 56 9.40 -5.71 7.19
C ASN A 56 9.13 -6.05 5.71
N GLN A 57 9.69 -5.28 4.78
CA GLN A 57 9.57 -5.54 3.34
C GLN A 57 10.16 -6.92 2.95
N ASN A 58 11.31 -7.28 3.53
CA ASN A 58 11.93 -8.58 3.30
C ASN A 58 11.12 -9.73 3.89
N ASN A 59 10.50 -9.53 5.05
CA ASN A 59 9.61 -10.53 5.67
C ASN A 59 8.34 -10.73 4.84
N GLU A 60 7.73 -9.66 4.32
CA GLU A 60 6.59 -9.74 3.40
C GLU A 60 6.96 -10.49 2.11
N SER A 61 8.13 -10.17 1.56
CA SER A 61 8.66 -10.88 0.38
C SER A 61 8.92 -12.36 0.68
N LEU A 62 9.48 -12.70 1.85
CA LEU A 62 9.69 -14.08 2.30
C LEU A 62 8.38 -14.83 2.49
N GLN A 63 7.35 -14.17 3.04
CA GLN A 63 6.02 -14.76 3.17
C GLN A 63 5.41 -15.05 1.79
N SER A 64 5.52 -14.13 0.83
CA SER A 64 5.07 -14.38 -0.55
C SER A 64 5.84 -15.56 -1.18
N TYR A 65 7.16 -15.60 -1.04
CA TYR A 65 7.95 -16.73 -1.54
C TYR A 65 7.59 -18.06 -0.87
N ALA A 66 7.26 -18.07 0.42
CA ALA A 66 6.82 -19.25 1.13
C ALA A 66 5.45 -19.74 0.61
N SER A 67 4.49 -18.84 0.43
CA SER A 67 3.17 -19.15 -0.15
C SER A 67 3.29 -19.67 -1.58
N GLN A 68 4.17 -19.05 -2.40
CA GLN A 68 4.49 -19.55 -3.75
C GLN A 68 5.15 -20.93 -3.72
N LEU A 69 6.04 -21.18 -2.76
CA LEU A 69 6.68 -22.49 -2.63
C LEU A 69 5.68 -23.57 -2.23
N GLU A 70 4.72 -23.26 -1.36
CA GLU A 70 3.63 -24.17 -1.01
C GLU A 70 2.71 -24.47 -2.20
N SER A 71 2.35 -23.45 -2.99
CA SER A 71 1.55 -23.65 -4.21
C SER A 71 2.30 -24.50 -5.24
N TYR A 72 3.61 -24.27 -5.44
CA TYR A 72 4.43 -25.12 -6.30
C TYR A 72 4.57 -26.55 -5.78
N ARG A 73 4.72 -26.75 -4.46
CA ARG A 73 4.77 -28.09 -3.87
C ARG A 73 3.46 -28.85 -4.04
N ALA A 74 2.33 -28.20 -3.79
CA ALA A 74 1.02 -28.78 -4.05
C ALA A 74 0.87 -29.16 -5.53
N ARG A 75 1.34 -28.29 -6.44
CA ARG A 75 1.32 -28.53 -7.88
C ARG A 75 2.22 -29.68 -8.32
N VAL A 76 3.44 -29.77 -7.79
CA VAL A 76 4.37 -30.88 -8.08
C VAL A 76 3.78 -32.19 -7.57
N PHE A 77 3.20 -32.21 -6.37
CA PHE A 77 2.53 -33.38 -5.82
C PHE A 77 1.32 -33.83 -6.67
N GLU A 78 0.53 -32.89 -7.18
CA GLU A 78 -0.54 -33.17 -8.14
C GLU A 78 -0.01 -33.73 -9.46
N LEU A 79 1.09 -33.20 -9.99
CA LEU A 79 1.69 -33.65 -11.25
C LEU A 79 2.36 -35.03 -11.11
N GLU A 80 2.99 -35.31 -9.96
CA GLU A 80 3.63 -36.59 -9.65
C GLU A 80 2.61 -37.72 -9.42
N ASN A 81 1.48 -37.40 -8.77
CA ASN A 81 0.44 -38.39 -8.46
C ASN A 81 -0.72 -38.43 -9.47
N GLY A 82 -0.86 -37.41 -10.31
CA GLY A 82 -1.92 -37.24 -11.32
C GLY A 82 -1.57 -37.83 -12.68
N SER A 83 -0.93 -39.00 -12.72
CA SER A 83 -0.72 -39.75 -13.97
C SER A 83 -2.03 -40.39 -14.44
N GLN A 84 -2.98 -39.59 -14.95
CA GLN A 84 -3.98 -39.90 -16.00
C GLN A 84 -5.13 -38.89 -15.95
N MET A 85 -5.42 -38.31 -17.13
CA MET A 85 -6.37 -37.20 -17.40
C MET A 85 -5.88 -35.82 -16.97
N CYS A 86 -5.41 -35.02 -17.94
CA CYS A 86 -5.67 -33.59 -17.86
C CYS A 86 -7.21 -33.45 -17.73
N PRO A 87 -7.76 -32.89 -16.64
CA PRO A 87 -9.18 -32.60 -16.59
C PRO A 87 -9.50 -31.74 -17.82
N ALA A 88 -10.68 -31.94 -18.42
CA ALA A 88 -11.13 -31.09 -19.52
C ALA A 88 -11.05 -29.64 -19.04
N GLY A 89 -10.11 -28.87 -19.62
CA GLY A 89 -9.80 -27.53 -19.16
C GLY A 89 -11.05 -26.65 -19.20
N VAL A 90 -11.21 -25.84 -18.17
CA VAL A 90 -12.21 -24.77 -18.17
C VAL A 90 -11.79 -23.73 -19.20
N GLU A 91 -12.75 -23.28 -20.00
CA GLU A 91 -12.63 -22.13 -20.89
C GLU A 91 -13.57 -21.04 -20.40
N GLY A 92 -13.14 -19.78 -20.54
CA GLY A 92 -13.94 -18.65 -20.08
C GLY A 92 -13.28 -17.31 -20.36
N PHE A 93 -14.09 -16.25 -20.41
CA PHE A 93 -13.62 -14.89 -20.57
C PHE A 93 -14.50 -13.92 -19.77
N ALA A 94 -13.88 -12.97 -19.09
CA ALA A 94 -14.58 -11.86 -18.46
C ALA A 94 -13.74 -10.58 -18.55
N THR A 95 -14.41 -9.43 -18.58
CA THR A 95 -13.74 -8.12 -18.56
C THR A 95 -14.55 -7.09 -17.78
N LEU A 96 -13.83 -6.26 -17.05
CA LEU A 96 -14.36 -5.14 -16.31
C LEU A 96 -13.30 -4.04 -16.23
N GLN A 97 -13.75 -2.81 -16.06
CA GLN A 97 -12.86 -1.70 -15.83
C GLN A 97 -12.69 -1.46 -14.33
N GLY A 98 -11.45 -1.29 -13.87
CA GLY A 98 -11.09 -1.09 -12.48
C GLY A 98 -10.30 0.20 -12.26
N PRO A 99 -10.56 0.98 -11.20
CA PRO A 99 -9.82 2.20 -10.93
C PRO A 99 -8.47 1.89 -10.27
N ALA A 100 -7.44 2.60 -10.71
CA ALA A 100 -6.09 2.55 -10.18
C ALA A 100 -5.57 3.97 -9.90
N VAL A 101 -4.51 4.06 -9.10
CA VAL A 101 -3.82 5.32 -8.81
C VAL A 101 -2.39 5.20 -9.27
N PHE A 102 -1.85 6.27 -9.81
CA PHE A 102 -0.45 6.36 -10.22
C PHE A 102 0.12 7.71 -9.79
N GLN A 103 1.43 7.74 -9.60
CA GLN A 103 2.14 8.96 -9.28
C GLN A 103 2.57 9.66 -10.56
N LYS A 104 2.16 10.91 -10.70
CA LYS A 104 2.64 11.81 -11.74
C LYS A 104 3.74 12.68 -11.17
N VAL A 105 4.86 12.71 -11.88
CA VAL A 105 6.03 13.49 -11.52
C VAL A 105 6.14 14.68 -12.46
N GLU A 106 5.95 15.89 -11.93
CA GLU A 106 6.14 17.13 -12.67
C GLU A 106 7.42 17.82 -12.17
N LEU A 107 8.29 18.22 -13.11
CA LEU A 107 9.51 18.96 -12.80
C LEU A 107 9.25 20.45 -12.95
N GLU A 108 9.24 21.17 -11.83
CA GLU A 108 9.07 22.61 -11.81
C GLU A 108 10.42 23.30 -11.61
N ARG A 109 10.80 24.17 -12.54
CA ARG A 109 12.05 24.94 -12.44
C ARG A 109 11.79 26.25 -11.70
N SER A 110 12.29 26.35 -10.47
CA SER A 110 12.23 27.57 -9.65
C SER A 110 13.64 28.16 -9.50
N GLY A 111 14.02 29.03 -10.44
CA GLY A 111 15.35 29.62 -10.50
C GLY A 111 16.47 28.60 -10.85
N PRO A 112 17.58 28.54 -10.11
CA PRO A 112 18.63 27.55 -10.33
C PRO A 112 18.27 26.14 -9.82
N PHE A 113 17.13 25.98 -9.13
CA PHE A 113 16.71 24.72 -8.55
C PHE A 113 15.59 24.06 -9.37
N ILE A 114 15.67 22.74 -9.52
CA ILE A 114 14.57 21.92 -10.06
C ILE A 114 13.86 21.31 -8.85
N ARG A 115 12.56 21.56 -8.74
CA ARG A 115 11.69 20.92 -7.76
C ARG A 115 10.90 19.82 -8.44
N GLN A 116 10.78 18.70 -7.75
CA GLN A 116 9.93 17.60 -8.19
C GLN A 116 8.61 17.72 -7.43
N ASN A 117 7.53 17.94 -8.16
CA ASN A 117 6.18 17.88 -7.62
C ASN A 117 5.62 16.49 -7.95
N VAL A 118 5.27 15.72 -6.92
CA VAL A 118 4.64 14.40 -7.07
C VAL A 118 3.17 14.56 -6.71
N SER A 119 2.29 14.25 -7.65
CA SER A 119 0.84 14.22 -7.44
C SER A 119 0.30 12.82 -7.72
N GLU A 120 -0.72 12.41 -6.99
CA GLU A 120 -1.45 11.17 -7.27
C GLU A 120 -2.61 11.47 -8.23
N GLU A 121 -2.72 10.68 -9.29
CA GLU A 121 -3.83 10.76 -10.25
C GLU A 121 -4.51 9.39 -10.36
N GLY A 122 -5.84 9.41 -10.54
CA GLY A 122 -6.63 8.21 -10.76
C GLY A 122 -6.82 7.90 -12.25
N ALA A 123 -6.78 6.63 -12.62
CA ALA A 123 -7.13 6.15 -13.96
C ALA A 123 -8.03 4.93 -13.91
N LEU A 124 -8.84 4.76 -14.96
CA LEU A 124 -9.67 3.58 -15.13
C LEU A 124 -9.02 2.62 -16.13
N LEU A 125 -8.59 1.46 -15.64
CA LEU A 125 -7.90 0.43 -16.41
C LEU A 125 -8.87 -0.61 -16.93
N ASN A 126 -8.66 -1.10 -18.15
CA ASN A 126 -9.37 -2.29 -18.65
C ASN A 126 -8.66 -3.53 -18.14
N ILE A 127 -9.41 -4.39 -17.45
CA ILE A 127 -8.90 -5.66 -16.91
C ILE A 127 -9.73 -6.76 -17.53
N SER A 128 -9.09 -7.76 -18.12
CA SER A 128 -9.73 -8.97 -18.61
C SER A 128 -9.02 -10.21 -18.11
N VAL A 129 -9.77 -11.28 -17.97
CA VAL A 129 -9.24 -12.61 -17.70
C VAL A 129 -9.70 -13.55 -18.81
N GLU A 130 -8.77 -14.35 -19.29
CA GLU A 130 -9.00 -15.44 -20.22
C GLU A 130 -8.57 -16.75 -19.56
N ILE A 131 -9.44 -17.76 -19.61
CA ILE A 131 -9.15 -19.10 -19.11
C ILE A 131 -9.11 -20.03 -20.32
N GLN A 132 -8.01 -20.75 -20.47
CA GLN A 132 -7.81 -21.72 -21.56
C GLN A 132 -7.30 -23.06 -20.99
N PRO A 133 -7.51 -24.20 -21.66
CA PRO A 133 -6.93 -25.47 -21.25
C PRO A 133 -5.40 -25.36 -21.18
N GLY A 134 -4.82 -25.83 -20.07
CA GLY A 134 -3.44 -25.52 -19.74
C GLY A 134 -2.90 -26.32 -18.56
N LYS A 135 -1.95 -25.72 -17.84
CA LYS A 135 -1.21 -26.37 -16.75
C LYS A 135 -1.39 -25.66 -15.40
N GLY A 136 -2.45 -24.88 -15.21
CA GLY A 136 -2.70 -24.18 -13.95
C GLY A 136 -1.84 -22.92 -13.79
N ARG A 137 -1.35 -22.32 -14.87
CA ARG A 137 -0.47 -21.15 -14.81
C ARG A 137 -1.30 -19.89 -14.68
N VAL A 138 -0.89 -18.98 -13.80
CA VAL A 138 -1.41 -17.61 -13.76
C VAL A 138 -0.41 -16.69 -14.46
N LEU A 139 -0.85 -16.08 -15.55
CA LEU A 139 -0.06 -15.20 -16.40
C LEU A 139 -0.64 -13.79 -16.34
N VAL A 140 0.24 -12.80 -16.32
CA VAL A 140 -0.15 -11.39 -16.22
C VAL A 140 0.53 -10.62 -17.35
N GLN A 141 -0.27 -10.06 -18.25
CA GLN A 141 0.16 -9.18 -19.32
C GLN A 141 -0.35 -7.76 -19.02
N THR A 142 0.57 -6.82 -18.83
CA THR A 142 0.21 -5.47 -18.38
C THR A 142 0.79 -4.39 -19.29
N THR A 143 -0.01 -3.38 -19.57
CA THR A 143 0.43 -2.12 -20.17
C THR A 143 -0.38 -1.00 -19.51
N PRO A 144 0.17 -0.24 -18.54
CA PRO A 144 1.58 -0.09 -18.19
C PRO A 144 2.20 -1.31 -17.47
N LEU A 145 3.52 -1.26 -17.25
CA LEU A 145 4.21 -2.26 -16.42
C LEU A 145 3.64 -2.24 -15.00
N MET A 146 3.55 -3.42 -14.39
CA MET A 146 3.10 -3.60 -13.02
C MET A 146 4.08 -4.46 -12.25
N GLY A 147 4.20 -4.18 -10.95
CA GLY A 147 5.13 -4.86 -10.06
C GLY A 147 4.67 -6.25 -9.63
N THR A 148 5.48 -6.87 -8.76
CA THR A 148 5.27 -8.25 -8.29
C THR A 148 4.08 -8.38 -7.34
N VAL A 149 3.70 -7.32 -6.64
CA VAL A 149 2.56 -7.32 -5.71
C VAL A 149 1.25 -7.52 -6.48
N PHE A 150 1.13 -6.90 -7.66
CA PHE A 150 0.00 -7.15 -8.55
C PHE A 150 -0.08 -8.63 -8.99
N GLN A 151 1.05 -9.26 -9.30
CA GLN A 151 1.10 -10.67 -9.71
C GLN A 151 0.70 -11.61 -8.56
N ASP A 152 1.10 -11.31 -7.32
CA ASP A 152 0.70 -12.07 -6.14
C ASP A 152 -0.82 -11.96 -5.88
N ALA A 153 -1.38 -10.76 -6.04
CA ALA A 153 -2.82 -10.55 -5.97
C ALA A 153 -3.60 -11.33 -7.05
N ALA A 154 -3.03 -11.49 -8.25
CA ALA A 154 -3.64 -12.30 -9.32
C ALA A 154 -3.68 -13.79 -8.95
N ASN A 155 -2.62 -14.32 -8.35
CA ASN A 155 -2.60 -15.70 -7.85
C ASN A 155 -3.63 -15.92 -6.74
N THR A 156 -3.70 -15.00 -5.77
CA THR A 156 -4.68 -15.05 -4.69
C THR A 156 -6.11 -15.02 -5.26
N ALA A 157 -6.37 -14.15 -6.23
CA ALA A 157 -7.68 -14.08 -6.88
C ALA A 157 -8.11 -15.39 -7.54
N VAL A 158 -7.19 -16.11 -8.18
CA VAL A 158 -7.45 -17.43 -8.77
C VAL A 158 -7.78 -18.46 -7.69
N PHE A 159 -6.97 -18.51 -6.63
CA PHE A 159 -7.19 -19.42 -5.50
C PHE A 159 -8.56 -19.21 -4.85
N ILE A 160 -8.97 -17.96 -4.62
CA ILE A 160 -10.30 -17.64 -4.08
C ILE A 160 -11.40 -18.03 -5.05
N ALA A 161 -11.23 -17.77 -6.34
CA ALA A 161 -12.21 -18.15 -7.36
C ALA A 161 -12.39 -19.68 -7.46
N GLU A 162 -11.31 -20.46 -7.36
CA GLU A 162 -11.36 -21.93 -7.29
C GLU A 162 -12.17 -22.40 -6.08
N ASN A 163 -11.83 -21.89 -4.90
CA ASN A 163 -12.52 -22.24 -3.66
C ASN A 163 -14.00 -21.85 -3.71
N LYS A 164 -14.31 -20.68 -4.29
CA LYS A 164 -15.67 -20.16 -4.39
C LYS A 164 -16.55 -20.94 -5.36
N THR A 165 -16.01 -21.29 -6.51
CA THR A 165 -16.75 -21.99 -7.58
C THR A 165 -16.73 -23.51 -7.43
N GLY A 166 -15.81 -24.04 -6.62
CA GLY A 166 -15.55 -25.47 -6.51
C GLY A 166 -14.94 -26.09 -7.77
N ARG A 167 -14.45 -25.27 -8.71
CA ARG A 167 -13.81 -25.74 -9.94
C ARG A 167 -12.31 -25.62 -9.84
N GLN A 168 -11.62 -26.73 -10.07
CA GLN A 168 -10.16 -26.76 -10.07
C GLN A 168 -9.62 -26.17 -11.38
N MET A 169 -8.74 -25.17 -11.29
CA MET A 169 -8.05 -24.53 -12.42
C MET A 169 -6.71 -25.19 -12.74
N SER A 170 -6.34 -26.27 -12.04
CA SER A 170 -5.11 -27.02 -12.27
C SER A 170 -4.96 -27.54 -13.73
N GLY A 171 -6.07 -27.70 -14.47
CA GLY A 171 -6.09 -28.04 -15.90
C GLY A 171 -6.23 -26.87 -16.87
N SER A 172 -6.18 -25.61 -16.38
CA SER A 172 -6.39 -24.41 -17.18
C SER A 172 -5.34 -23.35 -16.88
N ASP A 173 -4.88 -22.63 -17.88
CA ASP A 173 -4.10 -21.41 -17.67
C ASP A 173 -5.04 -20.20 -17.59
N ILE A 174 -4.72 -19.28 -16.68
CA ILE A 174 -5.46 -18.06 -16.41
C ILE A 174 -4.57 -16.89 -16.84
N ILE A 175 -5.06 -16.08 -17.76
CA ILE A 175 -4.32 -14.99 -18.37
C ILE A 175 -5.04 -13.68 -18.05
N PHE A 176 -4.45 -12.88 -17.18
CA PHE A 176 -4.90 -11.52 -16.93
C PHE A 176 -4.27 -10.56 -17.93
N SER A 177 -5.09 -9.79 -18.65
CA SER A 177 -4.64 -8.70 -19.52
C SER A 177 -5.12 -7.37 -18.95
N ILE A 178 -4.18 -6.46 -18.69
CA ILE A 178 -4.46 -5.13 -18.14
C ILE A 178 -3.98 -4.08 -19.12
N THR A 179 -4.87 -3.15 -19.48
CA THR A 179 -4.56 -2.08 -20.44
C THR A 179 -5.11 -0.74 -19.98
N ALA A 180 -4.23 0.26 -19.93
CA ALA A 180 -4.61 1.65 -19.75
C ALA A 180 -5.06 2.30 -21.07
N PRO A 181 -6.03 3.23 -21.05
CA PRO A 181 -6.46 3.98 -22.24
C PRO A 181 -5.44 5.02 -22.72
N GLY A 182 -4.36 5.27 -21.97
CA GLY A 182 -3.30 6.23 -22.32
C GLY A 182 -1.96 5.84 -21.71
N GLU A 183 -0.95 6.68 -21.94
CA GLU A 183 0.36 6.51 -21.30
C GLU A 183 0.25 6.84 -19.81
N ILE A 184 0.27 5.79 -19.00
CA ILE A 184 0.30 5.87 -17.54
C ILE A 184 1.67 5.33 -17.11
N PRO A 185 2.33 5.92 -16.10
CA PRO A 185 3.54 5.35 -15.52
C PRO A 185 3.26 3.99 -14.87
N GLU A 186 4.31 3.38 -14.32
CA GLU A 186 4.22 2.11 -13.61
C GLU A 186 3.18 2.18 -12.47
N VAL A 187 2.36 1.13 -12.37
CA VAL A 187 1.33 0.99 -11.33
C VAL A 187 1.58 -0.31 -10.60
N ASP A 188 1.65 -0.28 -9.28
CA ASP A 188 1.76 -1.51 -8.48
C ASP A 188 0.82 -1.46 -7.26
N GLY A 189 0.51 -2.64 -6.74
CA GLY A 189 -0.23 -2.80 -5.49
C GLY A 189 -1.36 -3.83 -5.57
N PRO A 190 -1.84 -4.31 -4.40
CA PRO A 190 -2.77 -5.43 -4.32
C PRO A 190 -4.24 -5.04 -4.56
N SER A 191 -4.53 -3.76 -4.77
CA SER A 191 -5.88 -3.19 -4.70
C SER A 191 -6.86 -3.62 -5.81
N ALA A 192 -6.38 -4.40 -6.79
CA ALA A 192 -7.21 -5.02 -7.82
C ALA A 192 -7.65 -6.46 -7.46
N GLY A 193 -7.20 -7.01 -6.33
CA GLY A 193 -7.44 -8.41 -5.94
C GLY A 193 -8.91 -8.80 -5.94
N ALA A 194 -9.78 -7.99 -5.34
CA ALA A 194 -11.22 -8.25 -5.32
C ALA A 194 -11.84 -8.23 -6.74
N LEU A 195 -11.40 -7.30 -7.59
CA LEU A 195 -11.90 -7.18 -8.97
C LEU A 195 -11.43 -8.36 -9.83
N MET A 196 -10.16 -8.76 -9.72
CA MET A 196 -9.63 -9.93 -10.40
C MET A 196 -10.35 -11.20 -9.96
N THR A 197 -10.69 -11.31 -8.67
CA THR A 197 -11.45 -12.46 -8.15
C THR A 197 -12.84 -12.52 -8.78
N LEU A 198 -13.55 -11.39 -8.84
CA LEU A 198 -14.85 -11.31 -9.51
C LEU A 198 -14.75 -11.74 -10.98
N LEU A 199 -13.74 -11.22 -11.70
CA LEU A 199 -13.52 -11.58 -13.10
C LEU A 199 -13.28 -13.07 -13.28
N THR A 200 -12.42 -13.68 -12.46
CA THR A 200 -12.11 -15.10 -12.55
C THR A 200 -13.33 -15.96 -12.25
N ILE A 201 -14.11 -15.64 -11.20
CA ILE A 201 -15.38 -16.32 -10.90
C ILE A 201 -16.32 -16.23 -12.12
N SER A 202 -16.46 -15.03 -12.69
CA SER A 202 -17.32 -14.78 -13.85
C SER A 202 -16.88 -15.58 -15.08
N ALA A 203 -15.58 -15.66 -15.33
CA ALA A 203 -15.02 -16.44 -16.43
C ALA A 203 -15.19 -17.94 -16.22
N ILE A 204 -14.95 -18.46 -15.01
CA ILE A 204 -15.21 -19.86 -14.66
C ILE A 204 -16.68 -20.22 -14.90
N ASP A 205 -17.60 -19.37 -14.45
CA ASP A 205 -19.04 -19.62 -14.59
C ASP A 205 -19.59 -19.31 -16.00
N ASN A 206 -18.73 -18.92 -16.95
CA ASN A 206 -19.11 -18.47 -18.29
C ASN A 206 -20.15 -17.33 -18.28
N ASN A 207 -20.13 -16.53 -17.22
CA ASN A 207 -20.96 -15.34 -17.11
C ASN A 207 -20.25 -14.17 -17.79
N THR A 208 -20.60 -13.90 -19.04
CA THR A 208 -19.97 -12.83 -19.84
C THR A 208 -20.61 -11.45 -19.63
N LYS A 209 -21.62 -11.33 -18.77
CA LYS A 209 -22.45 -10.12 -18.62
C LYS A 209 -22.28 -9.43 -17.26
N LEU A 210 -21.03 -9.15 -16.87
CA LEU A 210 -20.78 -8.25 -15.75
C LEU A 210 -21.37 -6.87 -16.02
N ASN A 211 -21.91 -6.23 -14.99
CA ASN A 211 -22.52 -4.92 -15.07
C ASN A 211 -21.45 -3.84 -15.24
N LYS A 212 -21.27 -3.39 -16.48
CA LYS A 212 -20.26 -2.39 -16.85
C LYS A 212 -20.46 -1.01 -16.19
N SER A 213 -21.64 -0.75 -15.61
CA SER A 213 -21.91 0.48 -14.85
C SER A 213 -21.37 0.42 -13.41
N ILE A 214 -20.99 -0.77 -12.93
CA ILE A 214 -20.43 -1.01 -11.61
C ILE A 214 -18.90 -1.20 -11.74
N THR A 215 -18.16 -0.73 -10.75
CA THR A 215 -16.75 -1.09 -10.58
C THR A 215 -16.44 -1.27 -9.09
N LEU A 216 -15.27 -1.84 -8.80
CA LEU A 216 -14.83 -2.06 -7.43
C LEU A 216 -13.31 -1.93 -7.28
N THR A 217 -12.86 -1.70 -6.05
CA THR A 217 -11.45 -1.81 -5.63
C THR A 217 -11.39 -2.46 -4.27
N GLY A 218 -10.27 -3.11 -3.96
CA GLY A 218 -10.07 -3.79 -2.70
C GLY A 218 -8.95 -4.81 -2.81
N THR A 219 -8.13 -4.92 -1.77
CA THR A 219 -7.28 -6.11 -1.62
C THR A 219 -8.16 -7.33 -1.37
N ILE A 220 -7.60 -8.53 -1.53
CA ILE A 220 -8.31 -9.75 -1.16
C ILE A 220 -7.36 -10.68 -0.42
N ASP A 221 -7.84 -11.27 0.68
CA ASP A 221 -7.10 -12.28 1.44
C ASP A 221 -7.46 -13.71 1.01
N ASP A 222 -6.80 -14.69 1.63
CA ASP A 222 -6.99 -16.14 1.39
C ASP A 222 -8.37 -16.68 1.82
N LYS A 223 -9.18 -15.85 2.49
CA LYS A 223 -10.55 -16.17 2.92
C LYS A 223 -11.62 -15.45 2.09
N GLY A 224 -11.20 -14.58 1.16
CA GLY A 224 -12.10 -13.78 0.34
C GLY A 224 -12.64 -12.53 1.02
N ASN A 225 -12.01 -12.06 2.09
CA ASN A 225 -12.30 -10.76 2.69
C ASN A 225 -11.68 -9.64 1.86
N ILE A 226 -12.37 -8.52 1.77
CA ILE A 226 -11.97 -7.35 1.00
C ILE A 226 -11.37 -6.31 1.96
N GLY A 227 -10.08 -6.04 1.81
CA GLY A 227 -9.33 -5.16 2.71
C GLY A 227 -9.10 -3.75 2.16
N GLN A 228 -8.65 -2.86 3.04
CA GLN A 228 -8.42 -1.45 2.77
C GLN A 228 -7.50 -1.17 1.58
N ILE A 229 -7.72 0.00 0.96
CA ILE A 229 -6.90 0.51 -0.14
C ILE A 229 -6.51 1.98 0.08
N GLY A 230 -5.45 2.42 -0.60
CA GLY A 230 -5.08 3.82 -0.72
C GLY A 230 -5.74 4.52 -1.91
N GLY A 231 -5.77 5.86 -1.87
CA GLY A 231 -6.24 6.71 -2.96
C GLY A 231 -7.71 6.53 -3.32
N VAL A 232 -8.58 6.40 -2.30
CA VAL A 232 -10.03 6.13 -2.50
C VAL A 232 -10.68 7.26 -3.32
N LEU A 233 -10.29 8.51 -3.06
CA LEU A 233 -10.87 9.68 -3.71
C LEU A 233 -10.47 9.74 -5.19
N GLU A 234 -9.20 9.54 -5.49
CA GLU A 234 -8.62 9.53 -6.83
C GLU A 234 -9.24 8.38 -7.66
N LYS A 235 -9.42 7.20 -7.04
CA LYS A 235 -10.11 6.07 -7.66
C LYS A 235 -11.57 6.33 -7.92
N ALA A 236 -12.28 6.98 -6.99
CA ALA A 236 -13.68 7.34 -7.18
C ALA A 236 -13.84 8.37 -8.31
N GLN A 237 -12.94 9.35 -8.40
CA GLN A 237 -12.90 10.30 -9.51
C GLN A 237 -12.66 9.59 -10.85
N ALA A 238 -11.71 8.66 -10.92
CA ALA A 238 -11.46 7.86 -12.11
C ALA A 238 -12.66 6.99 -12.51
N ALA A 239 -13.33 6.35 -11.53
CA ALA A 239 -14.54 5.57 -11.76
C ALA A 239 -15.67 6.45 -12.34
N LYS A 240 -15.89 7.64 -11.75
CA LYS A 240 -16.88 8.59 -12.25
C LYS A 240 -16.56 9.08 -13.65
N ALA A 241 -15.31 9.48 -13.90
CA ALA A 241 -14.84 9.96 -15.19
C ALA A 241 -14.99 8.88 -16.29
N GLY A 242 -14.78 7.61 -15.95
CA GLY A 242 -15.04 6.48 -16.83
C GLY A 242 -16.49 6.00 -16.88
N GLY A 243 -17.45 6.81 -16.41
CA GLY A 243 -18.88 6.58 -16.60
C GLY A 243 -19.50 5.54 -15.66
N LYS A 244 -18.84 5.18 -14.56
CA LYS A 244 -19.42 4.27 -13.55
C LYS A 244 -20.48 4.99 -12.73
N THR A 245 -21.55 4.28 -12.41
CA THR A 245 -22.68 4.79 -11.61
C THR A 245 -22.57 4.36 -10.16
N LEU A 246 -21.96 3.20 -9.91
CA LEU A 246 -21.75 2.61 -8.60
C LEU A 246 -20.30 2.16 -8.45
N PHE A 247 -19.67 2.55 -7.36
CA PHE A 247 -18.32 2.15 -6.99
C PHE A 247 -18.34 1.44 -5.63
N LEU A 248 -17.93 0.17 -5.64
CA LEU A 248 -17.83 -0.65 -4.43
C LEU A 248 -16.45 -0.47 -3.82
N ILE A 249 -16.40 -0.14 -2.53
CA ILE A 249 -15.15 0.05 -1.79
C ILE A 249 -15.14 -0.77 -0.49
N PRO A 250 -13.96 -1.11 0.06
CA PRO A 250 -13.87 -1.86 1.31
C PRO A 250 -14.54 -1.09 2.45
N ARG A 251 -15.24 -1.77 3.37
CA ARG A 251 -15.83 -1.13 4.55
C ARG A 251 -14.79 -0.43 5.43
N GLU A 252 -13.56 -0.97 5.46
CA GLU A 252 -12.43 -0.38 6.17
C GLU A 252 -12.09 1.03 5.65
N ASN A 253 -12.43 1.36 4.40
CA ASN A 253 -12.30 2.70 3.83
C ASN A 253 -13.53 3.59 4.10
N SER A 254 -14.26 3.37 5.20
CA SER A 254 -15.42 4.18 5.56
C SER A 254 -15.07 5.59 6.04
N GLN A 255 -13.83 5.85 6.38
CA GLN A 255 -13.35 7.16 6.82
C GLN A 255 -12.26 7.68 5.89
N LEU A 256 -12.30 8.97 5.58
CA LEU A 256 -11.24 9.70 4.86
C LEU A 256 -10.69 10.82 5.72
N ILE A 257 -9.40 11.09 5.56
CA ILE A 257 -8.74 12.23 6.17
C ILE A 257 -8.68 13.34 5.13
N LYS A 258 -9.35 14.46 5.41
CA LYS A 258 -9.25 15.70 4.67
C LYS A 258 -8.40 16.69 5.44
N TYR A 259 -7.66 17.56 4.76
CA TYR A 259 -6.93 18.65 5.42
C TYR A 259 -7.68 19.97 5.21
N ARG A 260 -7.89 20.72 6.30
CA ARG A 260 -8.40 22.09 6.26
C ARG A 260 -7.26 23.05 6.55
N TYR A 261 -7.16 24.10 5.73
CA TYR A 261 -6.18 25.17 5.91
C TYR A 261 -6.74 26.24 6.83
N ILE A 262 -6.05 26.51 7.93
CA ILE A 262 -6.38 27.58 8.88
C ILE A 262 -5.30 28.63 8.80
N GLU A 263 -5.68 29.84 8.39
CA GLU A 263 -4.78 30.97 8.31
C GLU A 263 -4.81 31.77 9.63
N ARG A 264 -3.65 31.92 10.26
CA ARG A 264 -3.45 32.76 11.44
C ARG A 264 -2.48 33.91 11.11
N ASN A 265 -2.96 35.14 11.23
CA ASN A 265 -2.12 36.32 11.03
C ASN A 265 -1.46 36.75 12.36
N LEU A 266 -0.13 36.72 12.38
CA LEU A 266 0.71 37.13 13.52
C LEU A 266 1.68 38.21 13.07
N GLY A 267 1.35 39.48 13.38
CA GLY A 267 2.29 40.61 13.29
C GLY A 267 2.96 40.81 11.93
N GLY A 268 2.26 40.54 10.82
CA GLY A 268 2.78 40.67 9.45
C GLY A 268 3.14 39.35 8.76
N PHE A 269 3.08 38.22 9.47
CA PHE A 269 3.21 36.87 8.90
C PHE A 269 1.84 36.18 8.84
N THR A 270 1.58 35.48 7.74
CA THR A 270 0.43 34.55 7.61
C THR A 270 0.94 33.13 7.82
N ILE A 271 0.52 32.51 8.91
CA ILE A 271 0.79 31.10 9.19
C ILE A 271 -0.39 30.30 8.65
N VAL A 272 -0.12 29.38 7.73
CA VAL A 272 -1.12 28.44 7.24
C VAL A 272 -0.89 27.10 7.94
N GLU A 273 -1.85 26.69 8.75
CA GLU A 273 -1.84 25.42 9.49
C GLU A 273 -2.79 24.42 8.79
N GLN A 274 -2.32 23.19 8.57
CA GLN A 274 -3.16 22.11 8.07
C GLN A 274 -3.69 21.30 9.25
N GLU A 275 -5.00 21.33 9.48
CA GLU A 275 -5.65 20.47 10.47
C GLU A 275 -6.33 19.28 9.77
N PRO A 276 -6.06 18.03 10.21
CA PRO A 276 -6.75 16.85 9.69
C PRO A 276 -8.19 16.81 10.20
N GLU A 277 -9.13 16.59 9.30
CA GLU A 277 -10.56 16.45 9.52
C GLU A 277 -10.98 15.07 9.00
N ILE A 278 -11.49 14.23 9.91
CA ILE A 278 -12.01 12.90 9.54
C ILE A 278 -13.45 13.07 9.04
N VAL A 279 -13.71 12.59 7.83
CA VAL A 279 -15.03 12.64 7.19
C VAL A 279 -15.51 11.25 6.81
N ASP A 280 -16.82 11.05 6.76
CA ASP A 280 -17.41 9.83 6.21
C ASP A 280 -17.11 9.74 4.71
N ALA A 281 -16.50 8.64 4.30
CA ALA A 281 -16.02 8.47 2.93
C ALA A 281 -17.17 8.45 1.92
N LYS A 282 -18.29 7.78 2.25
CA LYS A 282 -19.43 7.64 1.36
C LYS A 282 -20.10 8.99 1.15
N GLU A 283 -20.45 9.68 2.22
CA GLU A 283 -21.09 11.00 2.14
C GLU A 283 -20.19 12.00 1.40
N TYR A 284 -18.89 12.00 1.72
CA TYR A 284 -17.93 12.89 1.08
C TYR A 284 -17.78 12.63 -0.43
N ILE A 285 -17.55 11.37 -0.82
CA ILE A 285 -17.36 11.01 -2.22
C ILE A 285 -18.64 11.20 -3.04
N GLU A 286 -19.80 10.80 -2.51
CA GLU A 286 -21.08 10.97 -3.19
C GLU A 286 -21.37 12.46 -3.44
N LYS A 287 -21.01 13.33 -2.50
CA LYS A 287 -21.19 14.79 -2.62
C LYS A 287 -20.18 15.44 -3.56
N GLU A 288 -18.88 15.17 -3.40
CA GLU A 288 -17.81 15.87 -4.11
C GLU A 288 -17.56 15.29 -5.51
N VAL A 289 -17.69 13.97 -5.67
CA VAL A 289 -17.43 13.27 -6.94
C VAL A 289 -18.73 12.97 -7.69
N GLY A 290 -19.84 12.77 -7.00
CA GLY A 290 -21.13 12.48 -7.63
C GLY A 290 -21.24 11.05 -8.18
N ILE A 291 -20.57 10.08 -7.55
CA ILE A 291 -20.68 8.64 -7.82
C ILE A 291 -21.25 7.95 -6.59
N LYS A 292 -22.17 6.98 -6.77
CA LYS A 292 -22.75 6.23 -5.66
C LYS A 292 -21.71 5.29 -5.06
N ILE A 293 -21.65 5.22 -3.72
CA ILE A 293 -20.74 4.34 -2.99
C ILE A 293 -21.52 3.30 -2.20
N GLU A 294 -21.06 2.05 -2.26
CA GLU A 294 -21.50 1.00 -1.35
C GLU A 294 -20.29 0.27 -0.77
N TYR A 295 -20.40 -0.12 0.50
CA TYR A 295 -19.34 -0.84 1.20
C TYR A 295 -19.50 -2.35 1.01
N VAL A 296 -18.37 -3.03 0.79
CA VAL A 296 -18.27 -4.48 0.72
C VAL A 296 -17.23 -4.98 1.71
N ASP A 297 -17.49 -6.13 2.32
CA ASP A 297 -16.59 -6.79 3.29
C ASP A 297 -15.98 -8.06 2.68
N THR A 298 -16.71 -8.72 1.78
CA THR A 298 -16.31 -10.01 1.20
C THR A 298 -16.64 -10.09 -0.29
N ILE A 299 -16.03 -11.05 -0.98
CA ILE A 299 -16.36 -11.34 -2.39
C ILE A 299 -17.84 -11.72 -2.57
N ASP A 300 -18.46 -12.31 -1.54
CA ASP A 300 -19.90 -12.63 -1.54
C ASP A 300 -20.79 -11.40 -1.59
N ASP A 301 -20.38 -10.29 -0.97
CA ASP A 301 -21.12 -9.04 -1.03
C ASP A 301 -21.07 -8.45 -2.43
N VAL A 302 -19.90 -8.51 -3.09
CA VAL A 302 -19.71 -8.05 -4.47
C VAL A 302 -20.62 -8.83 -5.43
N LEU A 303 -20.69 -10.16 -5.31
CA LEU A 303 -21.51 -11.02 -6.16
C LEU A 303 -23.02 -10.73 -6.09
N ARG A 304 -23.50 -10.00 -5.07
CA ARG A 304 -24.92 -9.59 -4.98
C ARG A 304 -25.27 -8.46 -5.94
N TYR A 305 -24.28 -7.69 -6.39
CA TYR A 305 -24.46 -6.57 -7.31
C TYR A 305 -24.42 -6.96 -8.79
N GLU A 306 -24.03 -8.21 -9.08
CA GLU A 306 -23.91 -8.77 -10.44
C GLU A 306 -25.04 -9.76 -10.80
N LYS A 307 -26.03 -9.92 -9.92
CA LYS A 307 -27.20 -10.82 -10.11
C LYS A 307 -28.43 -10.08 -10.63
#